data_AF-A0A3M1DRL6-F1
#
_entry.id   AF-A0A3M1DRL6-F1
#
_cell.length_a   1.000
_cell.length_b   1.000
_cell.length_c   1.000
_cell.angle_alpha   90.00
_cell.angle_beta   90.00
_cell.angle_gamma   90.00
#
_symmetry.space_group_name_H-M   'P 1'
#
loop_
_entity.id
_entity.type
_entity.pdbx_description
1 polymer ?
#
loop_
_entity_poly.entity_id
_entity_poly.type
_entity_poly.pdbx_seq_one_letter_code
_entity_poly.pdbx_strand_id
1 'polypeptide(L)'
;MRFASLGSGSRGNATLLQSGGTLLLIDCGFGLREAGRRLARLGVSPGEVSALLLTHEHGDHAGGCGPFLRRHRLTLHATGGTLRAAAGALGELPG
;
A
#
# COMPACT_ATOMS: atom_id res chain seq x y z
N MET A 1 -18.91 1.56 5.44
CA MET A 1 -17.49 1.21 5.62
C MET A 1 -17.28 -0.21 5.16
N ARG A 2 -16.26 -0.50 4.34
CA ARG A 2 -15.95 -1.84 3.82
C ARG A 2 -14.45 -2.09 3.95
N PHE A 3 -14.06 -3.32 4.19
CA PHE A 3 -12.65 -3.72 4.23
C PHE A 3 -12.45 -5.06 3.53
N ALA A 4 -11.26 -5.27 2.97
CA ALA A 4 -10.88 -6.52 2.34
C ALA A 4 -9.39 -6.79 2.56
N SER A 5 -9.05 -7.98 3.07
CA SER A 5 -7.65 -8.40 3.11
C SER A 5 -7.22 -8.81 1.71
N LEU A 6 -6.22 -8.10 1.15
CA LEU A 6 -5.59 -8.50 -0.11
C LEU A 6 -4.58 -9.62 0.16
N GLY A 7 -3.98 -9.66 1.34
CA GLY A 7 -3.29 -10.83 1.87
C GLY A 7 -2.70 -10.56 3.25
N SER A 8 -2.34 -11.64 3.92
CA SER A 8 -1.73 -11.62 5.25
C SER A 8 -0.68 -12.74 5.34
N GLY A 9 0.53 -12.42 5.80
CA GLY A 9 1.65 -13.36 5.99
C GLY A 9 2.93 -12.98 5.24
N SER A 10 3.95 -13.85 5.34
CA SER A 10 5.34 -13.58 4.90
C SER A 10 5.53 -13.27 3.41
N ARG A 11 4.51 -13.51 2.58
CA ARG A 11 4.53 -13.21 1.13
C ARG A 11 3.96 -11.83 0.80
N GLY A 12 3.63 -11.04 1.82
CA GLY A 12 3.12 -9.70 1.70
C GLY A 12 1.77 -9.53 2.41
N ASN A 13 1.62 -8.37 3.03
CA ASN A 13 0.42 -7.91 3.70
C ASN A 13 -0.10 -6.67 2.97
N ALA A 14 -1.40 -6.65 2.70
CA ALA A 14 -2.11 -5.45 2.31
C ALA A 14 -3.59 -5.60 2.63
N THR A 15 -4.22 -4.52 3.08
CA THR A 15 -5.64 -4.46 3.38
C THR A 15 -6.24 -3.23 2.72
N LEU A 16 -7.35 -3.43 2.01
CA LEU A 16 -8.10 -2.35 1.42
C LEU A 16 -9.19 -1.89 2.40
N LEU A 17 -9.31 -0.57 2.61
CA LEU A 17 -10.32 0.04 3.45
C LEU A 17 -11.05 1.13 2.67
N GLN A 18 -12.38 1.02 2.58
CA GLN A 18 -13.24 2.01 1.94
C GLN A 18 -14.21 2.64 2.94
N SER A 19 -14.23 3.96 2.98
CA SER A 19 -15.21 4.74 3.75
C SER A 19 -15.58 6.02 3.00
N GLY A 20 -16.88 6.21 2.76
CA GLY A 20 -17.35 7.31 1.90
C GLY A 20 -16.70 7.22 0.51
N GLY A 21 -16.18 8.35 0.04
CA GLY A 21 -15.42 8.45 -1.22
C GLY A 21 -13.94 8.11 -1.12
N THR A 22 -13.44 7.70 0.05
CA THR A 22 -12.01 7.45 0.28
C THR A 22 -11.70 5.95 0.25
N LEU A 23 -10.66 5.58 -0.48
CA LEU A 23 -10.15 4.23 -0.57
C LEU A 23 -8.68 4.18 -0.13
N LEU A 24 -8.42 3.60 1.03
CA LEU A 24 -7.07 3.47 1.58
C LEU A 24 -6.53 2.08 1.33
N LEU A 25 -5.26 2.02 0.92
CA LEU A 25 -4.47 0.80 0.94
C LEU A 25 -3.60 0.80 2.21
N ILE A 26 -3.90 -0.09 3.14
CA ILE A 26 -3.13 -0.27 4.38
C ILE A 26 -2.09 -1.35 4.10
N ASP A 27 -0.82 -0.95 4.16
CA ASP A 27 0.36 -1.72 3.76
C ASP A 27 0.34 -2.18 2.30
N CYS A 28 1.53 -2.45 1.76
CA CYS A 28 1.68 -3.07 0.45
C CYS A 28 2.99 -3.85 0.42
N GLY A 29 2.96 -5.07 0.95
CA GLY A 29 4.11 -5.99 0.88
C GLY A 29 4.31 -6.65 -0.48
N PHE A 30 3.39 -6.45 -1.43
CA PHE A 30 3.41 -7.11 -2.73
C PHE A 30 4.05 -6.23 -3.81
N GLY A 31 4.79 -6.83 -4.75
CA GLY A 31 5.20 -6.12 -5.96
C GLY A 31 4.00 -5.61 -6.77
N LEU A 32 4.21 -4.54 -7.57
CA LEU A 32 3.20 -3.85 -8.38
C LEU A 32 2.21 -4.77 -9.11
N ARG A 33 2.74 -5.78 -9.81
CA ARG A 33 1.93 -6.74 -10.58
C ARG A 33 0.96 -7.50 -9.69
N GLU A 34 1.43 -7.93 -8.52
CA GLU A 34 0.64 -8.73 -7.60
C GLU A 34 -0.38 -7.89 -6.84
N ALA A 35 -0.01 -6.68 -6.43
CA ALA A 35 -0.95 -5.70 -5.87
C ALA A 35 -2.09 -5.40 -6.85
N GLY A 36 -1.77 -5.08 -8.10
CA GLY A 36 -2.77 -4.82 -9.15
C GLY A 36 -3.69 -6.02 -9.41
N ARG A 37 -3.14 -7.24 -9.46
CA ARG A 37 -3.93 -8.47 -9.63
C ARG A 37 -4.91 -8.71 -8.49
N ARG A 38 -4.50 -8.43 -7.25
CA ARG A 38 -5.36 -8.60 -6.05
C ARG A 38 -6.44 -7.54 -5.99
N LEU A 39 -6.13 -6.29 -6.31
CA LEU A 39 -7.12 -5.21 -6.42
C LEU A 39 -8.16 -5.54 -7.50
N ALA A 40 -7.72 -5.99 -8.68
CA ALA A 40 -8.61 -6.36 -9.78
C ALA A 40 -9.60 -7.49 -9.41
N ARG A 41 -9.21 -8.44 -8.55
CA ARG A 41 -10.12 -9.48 -8.04
C ARG A 41 -11.27 -8.91 -7.18
N LEU A 42 -11.07 -7.75 -6.59
CA LEU A 42 -12.09 -7.01 -5.85
C LEU A 42 -12.84 -6.01 -6.75
N GLY A 43 -12.57 -5.98 -8.05
CA GLY A 43 -13.14 -5.01 -8.98
C GLY A 43 -12.59 -3.60 -8.80
N VAL A 44 -11.42 -3.45 -8.15
CA VAL A 44 -10.79 -2.16 -7.86
C VAL A 44 -9.61 -1.92 -8.78
N SER A 45 -9.60 -0.78 -9.44
CA SER A 45 -8.45 -0.25 -10.16
C SER A 45 -7.46 0.36 -9.17
N PRO A 46 -6.14 0.15 -9.34
CA PRO A 46 -5.12 0.83 -8.53
C PRO A 46 -5.23 2.36 -8.53
N GLY A 47 -5.79 2.95 -9.60
CA GLY A 47 -6.02 4.40 -9.68
C GLY A 47 -7.17 4.93 -8.82
N GLU A 48 -8.00 4.05 -8.26
CA GLU A 48 -9.05 4.42 -7.31
C GLU A 48 -8.53 4.57 -5.87
N VAL A 49 -7.32 4.06 -5.59
CA VAL A 49 -6.70 4.19 -4.27
C VAL A 49 -6.36 5.65 -4.02
N SER A 50 -6.86 6.20 -2.93
CA SER A 50 -6.69 7.61 -2.55
C SER A 50 -5.34 7.86 -1.88
N ALA A 51 -4.90 6.95 -1.01
CA ALA A 51 -3.63 7.04 -0.30
C ALA A 51 -3.19 5.67 0.24
N LEU A 52 -1.91 5.57 0.62
CA LEU A 52 -1.35 4.41 1.29
C LEU A 52 -1.08 4.74 2.76
N LEU A 53 -1.44 3.85 3.67
CA LEU A 53 -1.08 3.92 5.08
C LEU A 53 -0.13 2.77 5.40
N LEU A 54 1.10 3.05 5.81
CA LEU A 54 2.06 2.04 6.23
C LEU A 54 2.08 1.92 7.75
N THR A 55 1.81 0.71 8.25
CA THR A 55 1.73 0.42 9.68
C THR A 55 3.12 0.36 10.32
N HIS A 56 4.07 -0.31 9.67
CA HIS A 56 5.46 -0.47 10.10
C HIS A 56 6.37 -0.90 8.93
N GLU A 57 7.69 -0.86 9.12
CA GLU A 57 8.71 -0.90 8.06
C GLU A 57 9.12 -2.30 7.55
N HIS A 58 8.54 -3.37 8.08
CA HIS A 58 8.93 -4.73 7.68
C HIS A 58 8.69 -4.98 6.18
N GLY A 59 9.55 -5.78 5.56
CA GLY A 59 9.55 -5.97 4.11
C GLY A 59 8.25 -6.56 3.55
N ASP A 60 7.57 -7.41 4.32
CA ASP A 60 6.26 -7.96 4.00
C ASP A 60 5.11 -6.95 4.18
N HIS A 61 5.39 -5.71 4.60
CA HIS A 61 4.43 -4.59 4.65
C HIS A 61 4.86 -3.42 3.75
N ALA A 62 6.16 -3.11 3.70
CA ALA A 62 6.71 -1.95 3.02
C ALA A 62 7.31 -2.26 1.64
N GLY A 63 7.66 -3.51 1.35
CA GLY A 63 8.49 -3.87 0.18
C GLY A 63 7.88 -3.54 -1.18
N GLY A 64 6.55 -3.46 -1.26
CA GLY A 64 5.80 -3.05 -2.44
C GLY A 64 5.35 -1.59 -2.45
N CYS A 65 5.41 -0.90 -1.30
CA CYS A 65 4.88 0.45 -1.13
C CYS A 65 5.57 1.45 -2.06
N GLY A 66 6.90 1.50 -2.08
CA GLY A 66 7.66 2.46 -2.90
C GLY A 66 7.28 2.43 -4.38
N PRO A 67 7.39 1.27 -5.06
CA PRO A 67 6.96 1.13 -6.45
C PRO A 67 5.49 1.49 -6.68
N PHE A 68 4.59 1.10 -5.77
CA PHE A 68 3.15 1.39 -5.86
C PHE A 68 2.88 2.90 -5.77
N LEU A 69 3.47 3.57 -4.79
CA LEU A 69 3.38 5.02 -4.59
C LEU A 69 3.86 5.78 -5.82
N ARG A 70 5.04 5.45 -6.37
CA ARG A 70 5.57 6.12 -7.57
C ARG A 70 4.72 5.90 -8.81
N ARG A 71 4.23 4.67 -9.03
CA ARG A 71 3.42 4.32 -10.20
C ARG A 71 2.08 5.05 -10.20
N HIS A 72 1.47 5.20 -9.03
CA HIS A 72 0.13 5.74 -8.87
C HIS A 72 0.09 7.17 -8.31
N ARG A 73 1.25 7.77 -8.05
CA ARG A 73 1.41 9.13 -7.50
C ARG A 73 0.56 9.35 -6.25
N LEU A 74 0.68 8.42 -5.31
CA LEU A 74 -0.13 8.41 -4.08
C LEU A 74 0.63 9.03 -2.92
N THR A 75 -0.11 9.64 -2.01
CA THR A 75 0.40 10.07 -0.71
C THR A 75 0.62 8.87 0.19
N LEU A 76 1.75 8.86 0.91
CA LEU A 76 2.06 7.91 1.97
C LEU A 76 1.83 8.55 3.34
N HIS A 77 1.04 7.88 4.18
CA HIS A 77 0.93 8.18 5.60
C HIS A 77 1.62 7.08 6.39
N ALA A 78 2.44 7.47 7.37
CA ALA A 78 3.03 6.58 8.36
C ALA A 78 3.54 7.42 9.53
N THR A 79 3.92 6.78 10.64
CA THR A 79 4.61 7.50 11.71
C THR A 79 5.99 7.98 11.25
N GLY A 80 6.50 9.06 11.86
CA GLY A 80 7.81 9.58 11.51
C GLY A 80 8.97 8.61 11.79
N GLY A 81 8.80 7.65 12.71
CA GLY A 81 9.76 6.57 12.93
C GLY A 81 9.74 5.55 11.77
N THR A 82 8.54 5.12 11.38
CA THR A 82 8.33 4.19 10.26
C THR A 82 8.86 4.76 8.94
N LEU A 83 8.59 6.05 8.63
CA LEU A 83 9.11 6.67 7.41
C LEU A 83 10.64 6.67 7.36
N ARG A 84 11.30 6.96 8.49
CA ARG A 84 12.76 6.96 8.59
C ARG A 84 13.34 5.56 8.44
N ALA A 85 12.75 4.57 9.11
CA ALA A 85 13.21 3.18 9.03
C ALA A 85 12.96 2.56 7.65
N ALA A 86 11.82 2.87 7.02
CA ALA A 86 11.44 2.36 5.71
C ALA A 86 12.07 3.11 4.54
N ALA A 87 12.81 4.21 4.76
CA ALA A 87 13.30 5.10 3.70
C ALA A 87 14.07 4.35 2.59
N GLY A 88 14.95 3.41 2.96
CA GLY A 88 15.69 2.59 2.00
C GLY A 88 14.80 1.65 1.18
N ALA A 89 13.75 1.10 1.79
CA ALA A 89 12.81 0.20 1.11
C ALA A 89 11.80 0.96 0.23
N LEU A 90 11.36 2.14 0.68
CA LEU A 90 10.45 3.02 -0.06
C LEU A 90 11.14 3.65 -1.27
N GLY A 91 12.42 4.01 -1.12
CA GLY A 91 13.15 4.80 -2.11
C GLY A 91 12.56 6.21 -2.24
N GLU A 92 12.72 6.81 -3.42
CA GLU A 92 12.13 8.12 -3.70
C GLU A 92 10.60 8.04 -3.66
N LEU A 93 10.00 8.90 -2.83
CA LEU A 93 8.57 9.10 -2.73
C LEU A 93 8.12 10.13 -3.76
N PRO A 94 6.91 9.98 -4.34
CA PRO A 94 6.33 11.02 -5.17
C PRO A 94 6.18 12.32 -4.35
N GLY A 95 6.56 13.44 -4.96
CA GLY A 95 6.38 14.79 -4.40
C GLY A 95 4.96 15.31 -4.53
#